data_AF-A0A0K2W109-F1
#
_entry.id   AF-A0A0K2W109-F1
#
_cell.length_a   1.000
_cell.length_b   1.000
_cell.length_c   1.000
_cell.angle_alpha   90.00
_cell.angle_beta   90.00
_cell.angle_gamma   90.00
#
_symmetry.space_group_name_H-M   'P 1'
#
loop_
_entity.id
_entity.type
_entity.pdbx_description
1 polymer ?
#
loop_
_entity_poly.entity_id
_entity_poly.type
_entity_poly.pdbx_seq_one_letter_code
_entity_poly.pdbx_strand_id
1 'polypeptide(L)'
;MHGTNDAAVITGTSTGSVTEDAVLNANGTLSVNDPDAGQSSFQVHNGSNPIAGTYGSLTIDAGGNWVYTLNNAAANVQALTSADHQHDQIHVASADGTDHVIDITVNGADEPVTNHAPTAPVFVMSTAASTDGNAIDLGHFFSTDPDAGDSITYSGTFSISGGTWNINSTSGELTATGIGLGSDASGTLTVTATDAHATATSQTFNVWIGHSNSGSVNDTMILSSTNPNIADGRAGADGLTGSSGVDYIFGGGDNDTIKGLGGADWLSGGAGDDHFRFEGLSDSTHAAFDTILDFQHGTGASGHDFIDFANGLGLTATGTVSAGNLAAHTVAWQSDGSGNMIVYANTGSSAESVASGAHIIEIHLMGVTTLSASDINLHA
;
A
#
# COMPACT_ATOMS: atom_id res chain seq x y z
N MET A 1 47.94 44.83 23.69
CA MET A 1 47.35 43.82 24.60
C MET A 1 46.76 42.75 23.72
N HIS A 2 47.19 41.50 23.87
CA HIS A 2 46.54 40.39 23.19
C HIS A 2 45.39 39.97 24.10
N GLY A 3 44.15 40.26 23.69
CA GLY A 3 42.97 39.69 24.36
C GLY A 3 42.95 38.20 24.07
N THR A 4 42.82 37.39 25.11
CA THR A 4 42.41 35.99 24.98
C THR A 4 40.92 36.00 24.63
N ASN A 5 40.51 35.23 23.63
CA ASN A 5 39.10 35.05 23.32
C ASN A 5 38.45 34.30 24.49
N ASP A 6 37.56 34.96 25.22
CA ASP A 6 36.87 34.39 26.37
C ASP A 6 35.56 33.75 25.91
N ALA A 7 35.16 32.63 26.51
CA ALA A 7 33.89 31.96 26.15
C ALA A 7 32.70 32.70 26.76
N ALA A 8 31.61 32.84 26.01
CA ALA A 8 30.36 33.39 26.50
C ALA A 8 29.73 32.54 27.62
N VAL A 9 29.01 33.19 28.53
CA VAL A 9 28.14 32.52 29.52
C VAL A 9 26.69 32.65 29.09
N ILE A 10 26.04 31.53 28.79
CA ILE A 10 24.64 31.46 28.36
C ILE A 10 23.76 30.96 29.51
N THR A 11 22.66 31.68 29.79
CA THR A 11 21.67 31.39 30.84
C THR A 11 20.25 31.63 30.30
N GLY A 12 19.21 31.35 31.09
CA GLY A 12 17.81 31.61 30.73
C GLY A 12 17.00 30.33 30.58
N THR A 13 15.92 30.39 29.80
CA THR A 13 15.04 29.23 29.56
C THR A 13 15.58 28.43 28.38
N SER A 14 16.16 27.27 28.66
CA SER A 14 16.68 26.32 27.66
C SER A 14 15.84 25.04 27.54
N THR A 15 14.62 25.05 28.06
CA THR A 15 13.70 23.91 27.99
C THR A 15 12.35 24.34 27.45
N GLY A 16 11.72 23.49 26.66
CA GLY A 16 10.35 23.66 26.20
C GLY A 16 9.61 22.33 26.17
N SER A 17 8.30 22.38 26.04
CA SER A 17 7.52 21.17 25.81
C SER A 17 6.45 21.42 24.78
N VAL A 18 6.31 20.45 23.88
CA VAL A 18 5.28 20.37 22.87
C VAL A 18 4.56 19.05 23.05
N THR A 19 3.32 19.01 22.60
CA THR A 19 2.53 17.79 22.55
C THR A 19 2.00 17.68 21.15
N GLU A 20 2.23 16.52 20.54
CA GLU A 20 1.57 16.14 19.30
C GLU A 20 0.08 16.51 19.32
N ASP A 21 -0.44 16.97 18.18
CA ASP A 21 -1.85 17.30 17.92
C ASP A 21 -2.51 18.36 18.83
N ALA A 22 -1.83 18.81 19.89
CA ALA A 22 -2.34 19.74 20.88
C ALA A 22 -1.51 21.03 20.96
N VAL A 23 -0.24 20.92 21.35
CA VAL A 23 0.64 22.07 21.62
C VAL A 23 1.85 21.99 20.70
N LEU A 24 1.74 22.60 19.52
CA LEU A 24 2.74 22.46 18.46
C LEU A 24 3.92 23.44 18.55
N ASN A 25 3.89 24.38 19.50
CA ASN A 25 4.91 25.41 19.64
C ASN A 25 5.36 25.57 21.09
N ALA A 26 6.66 25.71 21.29
CA ALA A 26 7.29 26.09 22.55
C ALA A 26 8.22 27.28 22.31
N ASN A 27 8.38 28.14 23.32
CA ASN A 27 9.23 29.32 23.21
C ASN A 27 9.91 29.66 24.54
N GLY A 28 10.99 30.40 24.46
CA GLY A 28 11.73 30.88 25.61
C GLY A 28 12.73 31.96 25.25
N THR A 29 13.49 32.40 26.24
CA THR A 29 14.51 33.43 26.05
C THR A 29 15.79 33.01 26.76
N LEU A 30 16.89 33.01 26.02
CA LEU A 30 18.24 32.88 26.54
C LEU A 30 18.89 34.26 26.71
N SER A 31 19.88 34.34 27.58
CA SER A 31 20.72 35.52 27.81
C SER A 31 22.17 35.12 27.70
N VAL A 32 22.94 35.89 26.94
CA VAL A 32 24.37 35.67 26.72
C VAL A 32 25.16 36.83 27.31
N ASN A 33 26.21 36.51 28.06
CA ASN A 33 27.17 37.48 28.57
C ASN A 33 28.58 37.06 28.17
N ASP A 34 29.22 37.91 27.37
CA ASP A 34 30.54 37.69 26.80
C ASP A 34 31.50 38.82 27.23
N PRO A 35 32.68 38.51 27.81
CA PRO A 35 33.69 39.51 28.14
C PRO A 35 34.22 40.30 26.93
N ASP A 36 34.18 39.73 25.73
CA ASP A 36 34.66 40.32 24.50
C ASP A 36 33.64 41.32 23.91
N ALA A 37 34.13 42.53 23.62
CA ALA A 37 33.28 43.64 23.22
C ALA A 37 32.53 43.34 21.91
N GLY A 38 31.19 43.34 21.99
CA GLY A 38 30.30 43.11 20.85
C GLY A 38 29.94 41.64 20.61
N GLN A 39 30.39 40.70 21.45
CA GLN A 39 30.13 39.27 21.28
C GLN A 39 28.95 38.74 22.12
N SER A 40 28.34 39.59 22.95
CA SER A 40 27.12 39.26 23.73
C SER A 40 25.85 39.26 22.85
N SER A 41 25.79 38.39 21.84
CA SER A 41 24.59 38.13 21.02
C SER A 41 24.57 36.69 20.49
N PHE A 42 23.43 36.22 20.00
CA PHE A 42 23.29 34.88 19.39
C PHE A 42 23.42 34.90 17.87
N GLN A 43 23.87 33.78 17.30
CA GLN A 43 23.76 33.54 15.86
C GLN A 43 22.28 33.39 15.48
N VAL A 44 21.84 34.17 14.48
CA VAL A 44 20.41 34.26 14.12
C VAL A 44 19.99 33.10 13.23
N HIS A 45 18.93 32.41 13.63
CA HIS A 45 18.21 31.43 12.82
C HIS A 45 16.75 31.83 12.72
N ASN A 46 16.25 32.06 11.50
CA ASN A 46 14.89 32.56 11.24
C ASN A 46 14.09 31.55 10.39
N GLY A 47 12.85 31.88 10.02
CA GLY A 47 11.99 30.98 9.25
C GLY A 47 12.53 30.54 7.88
N SER A 48 13.54 31.21 7.31
CA SER A 48 14.20 30.80 6.07
C SER A 48 15.44 29.92 6.30
N ASN A 49 15.95 29.84 7.54
CA ASN A 49 17.07 29.01 7.94
C ASN A 49 16.92 28.56 9.41
N PRO A 50 15.86 27.80 9.74
CA PRO A 50 15.68 27.27 11.08
C PRO A 50 16.71 26.17 11.35
N ILE A 51 16.99 25.92 12.63
CA ILE A 51 17.80 24.78 13.05
C ILE A 51 16.88 23.57 13.04
N ALA A 52 17.14 22.60 12.16
CA ALA A 52 16.37 21.38 12.10
C ALA A 52 16.69 20.48 13.29
N GLY A 53 15.64 20.02 13.98
CA GLY A 53 15.69 18.96 14.97
C GLY A 53 15.26 17.62 14.39
N THR A 54 15.09 16.62 15.26
CA THR A 54 14.56 15.30 14.88
C THR A 54 13.04 15.33 14.69
N TYR A 55 12.33 16.10 15.51
CA TYR A 55 10.86 16.14 15.55
C TYR A 55 10.29 17.48 15.06
N GLY A 56 11.11 18.52 15.00
CA GLY A 56 10.67 19.85 14.60
C GLY A 56 11.82 20.75 14.18
N SER A 57 11.64 22.05 14.36
CA SER A 57 12.69 23.02 14.06
C SER A 57 12.63 24.24 14.99
N LEU A 58 13.78 24.87 15.20
CA LEU A 58 13.92 26.01 16.10
C LEU A 58 14.43 27.25 15.36
N THR A 59 13.87 28.40 15.72
CA THR A 59 14.38 29.72 15.35
C THR A 59 14.87 30.44 16.61
N ILE A 60 15.89 31.29 16.48
CA ILE A 60 16.42 32.13 17.56
C ILE A 60 16.88 33.47 16.99
N ASP A 61 16.49 34.57 17.64
CA ASP A 61 16.96 35.91 17.29
C ASP A 61 18.26 36.29 18.00
N ALA A 62 18.85 37.43 17.61
CA ALA A 62 20.12 37.89 18.19
C ALA A 62 20.03 38.20 19.69
N GLY A 63 18.83 38.44 20.21
CA GLY A 63 18.53 38.69 21.62
C GLY A 63 18.25 37.42 22.42
N GLY A 64 18.27 36.24 21.80
CA GLY A 64 18.07 34.95 22.44
C GLY A 64 16.62 34.51 22.56
N ASN A 65 15.66 35.20 21.91
CA ASN A 65 14.28 34.73 21.86
C ASN A 65 14.20 33.58 20.87
N TRP A 66 13.80 32.40 21.35
CA TRP A 66 13.68 31.22 20.51
C TRP A 66 12.24 30.72 20.45
N VAL A 67 11.90 30.11 19.33
CA VAL A 67 10.63 29.43 19.07
C VAL A 67 10.94 28.09 18.42
N TYR A 68 10.48 27.02 19.04
CA TYR A 68 10.44 25.68 18.48
C TYR A 68 9.04 25.39 17.92
N THR A 69 8.99 24.85 16.71
CA THR A 69 7.75 24.38 16.06
C THR A 69 7.90 22.89 15.78
N LEU A 70 6.98 22.09 16.34
CA LEU A 70 6.89 20.65 16.10
C LEU A 70 6.43 20.41 14.65
N ASN A 71 7.09 19.48 13.94
CA ASN A 71 6.61 19.04 12.64
C ASN A 71 5.53 17.98 12.84
N ASN A 72 4.33 18.43 13.20
CA ASN A 72 3.25 17.55 13.63
C ASN A 72 2.95 16.45 12.61
N ALA A 73 2.93 16.75 11.31
CA ALA A 73 2.60 15.78 10.26
C ALA A 73 3.73 14.76 9.95
N ALA A 74 4.87 14.80 10.65
CA ALA A 74 5.97 13.89 10.39
C ALA A 74 5.67 12.50 10.95
N ALA A 75 5.91 11.45 10.16
CA ALA A 75 5.64 10.06 10.54
C ALA A 75 6.29 9.64 11.88
N ASN A 76 7.42 10.25 12.28
CA ASN A 76 8.09 9.96 13.54
C ASN A 76 7.52 10.73 14.74
N VAL A 77 6.79 11.84 14.51
CA VAL A 77 5.98 12.50 15.55
C VAL A 77 4.68 11.72 15.70
N GLN A 78 4.06 11.38 14.57
CA GLN A 78 2.84 10.60 14.42
C GLN A 78 2.91 9.15 14.89
N ALA A 79 4.08 8.74 15.38
CA ALA A 79 4.34 7.41 15.89
C ALA A 79 4.49 7.40 17.42
N LEU A 80 4.38 8.56 18.09
CA LEU A 80 4.60 8.71 19.52
C LEU A 80 3.31 8.43 20.30
N THR A 81 3.36 7.47 21.21
CA THR A 81 2.21 7.16 22.10
C THR A 81 2.11 8.14 23.27
N SER A 82 1.01 8.16 24.03
CA SER A 82 0.93 8.99 25.26
C SER A 82 1.98 8.66 26.32
N ALA A 83 2.61 7.49 26.23
CA ALA A 83 3.70 7.08 27.11
C ALA A 83 5.07 7.63 26.65
N ASP A 84 5.17 8.10 25.41
CA ASP A 84 6.40 8.61 24.83
C ASP A 84 6.64 10.07 25.19
N HIS A 85 7.81 10.33 25.77
CA HIS A 85 8.32 11.66 26.12
C HIS A 85 9.73 11.81 25.55
N GLN A 86 9.81 11.98 24.24
CA GLN A 86 11.08 12.08 23.53
C GLN A 86 11.70 13.47 23.70
N HIS A 87 13.00 13.57 23.46
CA HIS A 87 13.75 14.81 23.60
C HIS A 87 14.36 15.22 22.26
N ASP A 88 14.07 16.45 21.81
CA ASP A 88 14.74 17.09 20.68
C ASP A 88 15.75 18.12 21.19
N GLN A 89 17.03 17.77 21.12
CA GLN A 89 18.14 18.59 21.62
C GLN A 89 18.70 19.45 20.49
N ILE A 90 18.42 20.75 20.55
CA ILE A 90 18.81 21.72 19.53
C ILE A 90 20.00 22.55 20.01
N HIS A 91 21.09 22.49 19.26
CA HIS A 91 22.29 23.29 19.52
C HIS A 91 22.15 24.70 18.95
N VAL A 92 22.34 25.72 19.80
CA VAL A 92 22.45 27.14 19.42
C VAL A 92 23.82 27.67 19.81
N ALA A 93 24.30 28.70 19.11
CA ALA A 93 25.61 29.29 19.36
C ALA A 93 25.52 30.81 19.59
N SER A 94 26.33 31.32 20.52
CA SER A 94 26.62 32.75 20.61
C SER A 94 27.50 33.22 19.45
N ALA A 95 27.67 34.55 19.33
CA ALA A 95 28.44 35.17 18.25
C ALA A 95 29.93 34.75 18.24
N ASP A 96 30.50 34.40 19.39
CA ASP A 96 31.85 33.85 19.56
C ASP A 96 31.96 32.35 19.21
N GLY A 97 30.81 31.66 19.03
CA GLY A 97 30.72 30.23 18.78
C GLY A 97 30.55 29.35 20.02
N THR A 98 30.37 29.92 21.21
CA THR A 98 30.05 29.12 22.41
C THR A 98 28.69 28.44 22.26
N ASP A 99 28.69 27.12 22.41
CA ASP A 99 27.53 26.24 22.20
C ASP A 99 26.61 26.15 23.43
N HIS A 100 25.30 26.04 23.20
CA HIS A 100 24.29 25.80 24.23
C HIS A 100 23.16 24.94 23.67
N VAL A 101 22.64 24.03 24.50
CA VAL A 101 21.55 23.12 24.09
C VAL A 101 20.21 23.63 24.63
N ILE A 102 19.23 23.73 23.74
CA ILE A 102 17.81 23.85 24.09
C ILE A 102 17.20 22.45 23.99
N ASP A 103 16.63 21.97 25.08
CA ASP A 103 16.04 20.63 25.18
C ASP A 103 14.51 20.73 25.14
N ILE A 104 13.91 20.19 24.08
CA ILE A 104 12.46 20.19 23.89
C ILE A 104 11.91 18.81 24.20
N THR A 105 11.08 18.71 25.23
CA THR A 105 10.30 17.49 25.47
C THR A 105 9.13 17.43 24.50
N VAL A 106 9.16 16.44 23.61
CA VAL A 106 8.10 16.10 22.66
C VAL A 106 7.28 14.97 23.28
N ASN A 107 6.07 15.30 23.73
CA ASN A 107 5.14 14.31 24.24
C ASN A 107 4.29 13.77 23.09
N GLY A 108 4.20 12.45 22.99
CA GLY A 108 3.10 11.82 22.25
C GLY A 108 1.78 12.02 22.98
N ALA A 109 0.69 11.77 22.29
CA ALA A 109 -0.65 11.84 22.85
C ALA A 109 -1.50 10.68 22.31
N ASP A 110 -2.27 10.04 23.18
CA ASP A 110 -3.34 9.15 22.73
C ASP A 110 -4.52 10.05 22.37
N GLU A 111 -4.81 10.19 21.08
CA GLU A 111 -5.77 11.17 20.60
C GLU A 111 -7.23 10.71 20.77
N PRO A 112 -8.18 11.61 21.01
CA PRO A 112 -9.59 11.29 20.87
C PRO A 112 -9.94 11.04 19.38
N VAL A 113 -10.04 9.76 19.00
CA VAL A 113 -10.88 9.15 17.94
C VAL A 113 -10.87 9.75 16.52
N THR A 114 -10.09 10.79 16.21
CA THR A 114 -10.31 11.56 14.97
C THR A 114 -9.11 11.88 14.11
N ASN A 115 -7.89 11.48 14.48
CA ASN A 115 -6.74 11.79 13.62
C ASN A 115 -5.91 10.60 13.14
N HIS A 116 -5.75 9.51 13.89
CA HIS A 116 -4.93 8.36 13.46
C HIS A 116 -5.68 7.03 13.44
N ALA A 117 -6.84 7.02 12.79
CA ALA A 117 -7.47 5.75 12.50
C ALA A 117 -6.52 4.86 11.66
N PRO A 118 -6.52 3.54 11.87
CA PRO A 118 -5.75 2.64 11.01
C PRO A 118 -6.18 2.83 9.55
N THR A 119 -5.28 2.53 8.62
CA THR A 119 -5.63 2.56 7.19
C THR A 119 -6.83 1.66 6.91
N ALA A 120 -7.62 2.01 5.89
CA ALA A 120 -8.73 1.17 5.45
C ALA A 120 -8.25 -0.27 5.22
N PRO A 121 -9.01 -1.29 5.67
CA PRO A 121 -8.65 -2.68 5.43
C PRO A 121 -8.42 -2.96 3.95
N VAL A 122 -7.24 -3.48 3.63
CA VAL A 122 -6.90 -4.00 2.29
C VAL A 122 -6.95 -5.52 2.37
N PHE A 123 -7.51 -6.16 1.35
CA PHE A 123 -7.58 -7.61 1.30
C PHE A 123 -6.29 -8.18 0.69
N VAL A 124 -5.80 -9.26 1.27
CA VAL A 124 -4.65 -10.03 0.79
C VAL A 124 -5.12 -11.46 0.57
N MET A 125 -5.12 -11.87 -0.69
CA MET A 125 -5.61 -13.18 -1.12
C MET A 125 -4.79 -14.32 -0.48
N SER A 126 -5.47 -15.41 -0.10
CA SER A 126 -4.78 -16.64 0.29
C SER A 126 -4.20 -17.31 -0.96
N THR A 127 -2.96 -17.78 -0.90
CA THR A 127 -2.36 -18.59 -1.98
C THR A 127 -2.58 -20.08 -1.76
N ALA A 128 -3.32 -20.46 -0.73
CA ALA A 128 -3.64 -21.86 -0.44
C ALA A 128 -4.90 -22.28 -1.20
N ALA A 129 -4.79 -23.32 -2.04
CA ALA A 129 -5.95 -23.90 -2.72
C ALA A 129 -7.02 -24.36 -1.70
N SER A 130 -8.25 -23.87 -1.84
CA SER A 130 -9.36 -24.32 -1.01
C SER A 130 -9.83 -25.69 -1.51
N THR A 131 -9.72 -26.74 -0.67
CA THR A 131 -10.28 -28.05 -1.01
C THR A 131 -11.73 -28.14 -0.56
N ASP A 132 -12.60 -28.67 -1.42
CA ASP A 132 -14.02 -28.85 -1.12
C ASP A 132 -14.29 -29.56 0.22
N GLY A 133 -15.20 -28.98 1.01
CA GLY A 133 -15.68 -29.55 2.27
C GLY A 133 -14.95 -29.08 3.54
N ASN A 134 -13.93 -28.23 3.41
CA ASN A 134 -13.28 -27.51 4.50
C ASN A 134 -13.76 -26.05 4.60
N ALA A 135 -13.31 -25.32 5.63
CA ALA A 135 -13.45 -23.87 5.63
C ALA A 135 -12.69 -23.31 4.42
N ILE A 136 -13.38 -22.52 3.61
CA ILE A 136 -12.79 -21.78 2.50
C ILE A 136 -12.02 -20.64 3.14
N ASP A 137 -10.69 -20.67 3.03
CA ASP A 137 -9.82 -19.55 3.38
C ASP A 137 -9.66 -18.68 2.15
N LEU A 138 -10.23 -17.48 2.19
CA LEU A 138 -10.15 -16.54 1.07
C LEU A 138 -8.90 -15.65 1.19
N GLY A 139 -8.34 -15.49 2.39
CA GLY A 139 -7.28 -14.52 2.62
C GLY A 139 -7.44 -13.76 3.92
N HIS A 140 -6.70 -12.66 4.05
CA HIS A 140 -6.60 -11.89 5.28
C HIS A 140 -6.73 -10.39 4.99
N PHE A 141 -7.24 -9.64 5.96
CA PHE A 141 -7.21 -8.18 5.91
C PHE A 141 -5.94 -7.63 6.56
N PHE A 142 -5.39 -6.59 5.95
CA PHE A 142 -4.25 -5.85 6.44
C PHE A 142 -4.57 -4.36 6.52
N SER A 143 -4.14 -3.75 7.62
CA SER A 143 -4.17 -2.32 7.89
C SER A 143 -2.86 -1.94 8.58
N THR A 144 -2.43 -0.69 8.41
CA THR A 144 -1.33 -0.10 9.18
C THR A 144 -1.87 0.99 10.07
N ASP A 145 -1.33 1.08 11.28
CA ASP A 145 -1.62 2.17 12.19
C ASP A 145 -0.46 3.18 12.17
N PRO A 146 -0.74 4.50 12.07
CA PRO A 146 0.30 5.51 12.25
C PRO A 146 1.00 5.43 13.61
N ASP A 147 0.27 5.04 14.66
CA ASP A 147 0.77 4.95 16.03
C ASP A 147 1.65 3.70 16.19
N ALA A 148 2.94 3.92 16.49
CA ALA A 148 3.88 2.80 16.49
C ALA A 148 3.65 1.87 17.68
N GLY A 149 3.46 0.58 17.36
CA GLY A 149 3.29 -0.47 18.36
C GLY A 149 1.83 -0.77 18.69
N ASP A 150 0.88 -0.03 18.11
CA ASP A 150 -0.53 -0.32 18.25
C ASP A 150 -0.91 -1.64 17.57
N SER A 151 -1.76 -2.40 18.25
CA SER A 151 -2.34 -3.62 17.71
C SER A 151 -3.66 -3.31 17.02
N ILE A 152 -3.83 -3.79 15.79
CA ILE A 152 -5.09 -3.67 15.07
C ILE A 152 -5.92 -4.93 15.30
N THR A 153 -7.21 -4.74 15.53
CA THR A 153 -8.22 -5.80 15.55
C THR A 153 -9.20 -5.64 14.41
N TYR A 154 -9.75 -6.76 13.93
CA TYR A 154 -10.70 -6.78 12.82
C TYR A 154 -12.07 -7.28 13.24
N SER A 155 -13.11 -6.73 12.61
CA SER A 155 -14.47 -7.25 12.71
C SER A 155 -15.19 -7.16 11.36
N GLY A 156 -16.17 -8.04 11.15
CA GLY A 156 -16.94 -8.11 9.91
C GLY A 156 -18.44 -7.97 10.14
N THR A 157 -19.09 -7.14 9.33
CA THR A 157 -20.55 -7.13 9.17
C THR A 157 -20.89 -7.77 7.82
N PHE A 158 -21.58 -8.91 7.87
CA PHE A 158 -21.90 -9.72 6.69
C PHE A 158 -23.37 -9.52 6.30
N SER A 159 -23.62 -9.14 5.05
CA SER A 159 -24.92 -9.17 4.40
C SER A 159 -24.83 -10.06 3.16
N ILE A 160 -24.58 -11.35 3.40
CA ILE A 160 -24.32 -12.36 2.37
C ILE A 160 -25.41 -13.43 2.44
N SER A 161 -25.99 -13.79 1.29
CA SER A 161 -26.80 -14.98 1.17
C SER A 161 -25.91 -16.20 1.00
N GLY A 162 -26.15 -17.25 1.78
CA GLY A 162 -25.40 -18.50 1.70
C GLY A 162 -24.16 -18.54 2.62
N GLY A 163 -23.91 -19.72 3.18
CA GLY A 163 -22.77 -19.97 4.05
C GLY A 163 -22.84 -19.32 5.45
N THR A 164 -21.80 -19.58 6.22
CA THR A 164 -21.47 -18.93 7.49
C THR A 164 -20.08 -18.34 7.35
N TRP A 165 -19.98 -17.05 7.61
CA TRP A 165 -18.79 -16.25 7.35
C TRP A 165 -18.17 -15.76 8.65
N ASN A 166 -16.84 -15.73 8.70
CA ASN A 166 -16.10 -15.32 9.89
C ASN A 166 -14.86 -14.53 9.52
N ILE A 167 -14.56 -13.51 10.32
CA ILE A 167 -13.25 -12.83 10.32
C ILE A 167 -12.55 -13.11 11.64
N ASN A 168 -11.32 -13.59 11.58
CA ASN A 168 -10.47 -13.69 12.76
C ASN A 168 -10.07 -12.29 13.22
N SER A 169 -10.39 -11.93 14.46
CA SER A 169 -10.18 -10.57 14.97
C SER A 169 -8.73 -10.15 15.10
N THR A 170 -7.78 -11.09 15.11
CA THR A 170 -6.35 -10.79 15.28
C THR A 170 -5.58 -10.95 13.98
N SER A 171 -5.82 -12.01 13.22
CA SER A 171 -5.12 -12.21 11.94
C SER A 171 -5.79 -11.51 10.76
N GLY A 172 -7.05 -11.11 10.89
CA GLY A 172 -7.85 -10.60 9.77
C GLY A 172 -8.29 -11.68 8.78
N GLU A 173 -8.05 -12.97 9.07
CA GLU A 173 -8.40 -14.10 8.21
C GLU A 173 -9.90 -14.15 7.92
N LEU A 174 -10.29 -14.16 6.65
CA LEU A 174 -11.65 -14.29 6.15
C LEU A 174 -11.92 -15.74 5.75
N THR A 175 -12.88 -16.36 6.44
CA THR A 175 -13.29 -17.74 6.15
C THR A 175 -14.78 -17.86 5.88
N ALA A 176 -15.15 -18.81 5.02
CA ALA A 176 -16.53 -19.19 4.76
C ALA A 176 -16.72 -20.71 4.92
N THR A 177 -17.87 -21.11 5.47
CA THR A 177 -18.26 -22.52 5.63
C THR A 177 -19.72 -22.71 5.24
N GLY A 178 -20.14 -23.95 4.95
CA GLY A 178 -21.55 -24.28 4.76
C GLY A 178 -22.22 -23.63 3.55
N ILE A 179 -21.44 -23.20 2.55
CA ILE A 179 -21.96 -22.88 1.22
C ILE A 179 -22.41 -24.21 0.62
N GLY A 180 -23.71 -24.31 0.31
CA GLY A 180 -24.36 -25.57 -0.03
C GLY A 180 -23.97 -26.09 -1.41
N LEU A 181 -24.18 -27.40 -1.63
CA LEU A 181 -24.03 -27.98 -2.97
C LEU A 181 -25.03 -27.33 -3.95
N GLY A 182 -24.56 -26.92 -5.12
CA GLY A 182 -25.35 -26.27 -6.15
C GLY A 182 -25.92 -24.92 -5.72
N SER A 183 -25.25 -24.19 -4.82
CA SER A 183 -25.62 -22.82 -4.45
C SER A 183 -24.38 -21.90 -4.50
N ASP A 184 -24.57 -20.70 -5.02
CA ASP A 184 -23.64 -19.59 -4.86
C ASP A 184 -23.84 -18.90 -3.50
N ALA A 185 -22.81 -18.19 -3.05
CA ALA A 185 -22.95 -17.22 -1.97
C ALA A 185 -22.59 -15.84 -2.48
N SER A 186 -23.42 -14.84 -2.18
CA SER A 186 -23.20 -13.49 -2.67
C SER A 186 -23.80 -12.41 -1.77
N GLY A 187 -23.15 -11.24 -1.75
CA GLY A 187 -23.62 -10.10 -0.99
C GLY A 187 -22.49 -9.13 -0.64
N THR A 188 -22.62 -8.47 0.50
CA THR A 188 -21.62 -7.48 0.94
C THR A 188 -21.00 -7.84 2.28
N LEU A 189 -19.72 -7.48 2.41
CA LEU A 189 -18.93 -7.58 3.63
C LEU A 189 -18.37 -6.20 3.95
N THR A 190 -18.73 -5.63 5.09
CA THR A 190 -18.02 -4.45 5.63
C THR A 190 -17.04 -4.92 6.69
N VAL A 191 -15.75 -4.65 6.46
CA VAL A 191 -14.67 -4.95 7.41
C VAL A 191 -14.28 -3.67 8.12
N THR A 192 -14.12 -3.75 9.43
CA THR A 192 -13.67 -2.65 10.27
C THR A 192 -12.36 -3.04 10.94
N ALA A 193 -11.30 -2.27 10.69
CA ALA A 193 -10.07 -2.28 11.46
C ALA A 193 -10.21 -1.30 12.62
N THR A 194 -9.78 -1.70 13.82
CA THR A 194 -9.86 -0.90 15.04
C THR A 194 -8.53 -0.98 15.79
N ASP A 195 -7.98 0.17 16.14
CA ASP A 195 -6.75 0.29 16.93
C ASP A 195 -6.98 -0.05 18.41
N ALA A 196 -5.95 0.07 19.24
CA ALA A 196 -6.05 -0.15 20.69
C ALA A 196 -6.85 0.96 21.42
N HIS A 197 -7.02 2.10 20.77
CA HIS A 197 -7.66 3.32 21.27
C HIS A 197 -9.13 3.48 20.81
N ALA A 198 -9.68 2.44 20.15
CA ALA A 198 -11.02 2.36 19.61
C ALA A 198 -11.35 3.30 18.43
N THR A 199 -10.34 3.87 17.76
CA THR A 199 -10.51 4.49 16.45
C THR A 199 -10.62 3.41 15.39
N ALA A 200 -11.47 3.62 14.38
CA ALA A 200 -11.77 2.58 13.41
C ALA A 200 -11.98 3.13 12.00
N THR A 201 -11.45 2.39 11.01
CA THR A 201 -11.71 2.62 9.58
C THR A 201 -12.39 1.39 9.01
N SER A 202 -13.36 1.59 8.12
CA SER A 202 -14.09 0.50 7.48
C SER A 202 -13.98 0.53 5.96
N GLN A 203 -13.92 -0.65 5.35
CA GLN A 203 -14.01 -0.85 3.91
C GLN A 203 -15.11 -1.86 3.61
N THR A 204 -15.92 -1.56 2.59
CA THR A 204 -16.96 -2.48 2.11
C THR A 204 -16.48 -3.18 0.84
N PHE A 205 -16.67 -4.50 0.83
CA PHE A 205 -16.39 -5.40 -0.28
C PHE A 205 -17.70 -6.01 -0.77
N ASN A 206 -17.82 -6.25 -2.06
CA ASN A 206 -18.80 -7.22 -2.54
C ASN A 206 -18.12 -8.58 -2.59
N VAL A 207 -18.87 -9.62 -2.23
CA VAL A 207 -18.34 -10.96 -2.18
C VAL A 207 -19.21 -11.86 -3.03
N TRP A 208 -18.58 -12.71 -3.82
CA TRP A 208 -19.23 -13.78 -4.57
C TRP A 208 -18.41 -15.07 -4.44
N ILE A 209 -19.07 -16.19 -4.21
CA ILE A 209 -18.47 -17.51 -4.17
C ILE A 209 -19.30 -18.42 -5.06
N GLY A 210 -18.64 -19.10 -5.99
CA GLY A 210 -19.21 -20.05 -6.93
C GLY A 210 -19.79 -21.28 -6.27
N HIS A 211 -20.40 -22.11 -7.10
CA HIS A 211 -21.14 -23.28 -6.66
C HIS A 211 -20.19 -24.33 -6.07
N SER A 212 -20.51 -24.83 -4.88
CA SER A 212 -19.96 -26.12 -4.45
C SER A 212 -20.64 -27.24 -5.23
N ASN A 213 -19.94 -28.24 -5.74
CA ASN A 213 -20.55 -29.54 -6.04
C ASN A 213 -19.53 -30.67 -5.88
N SER A 214 -19.99 -31.92 -5.74
CA SER A 214 -19.09 -33.09 -5.74
C SER A 214 -18.47 -33.39 -7.12
N GLY A 215 -18.41 -32.38 -7.99
CA GLY A 215 -17.90 -32.38 -9.36
C GLY A 215 -17.91 -30.95 -9.92
N SER A 216 -17.04 -30.67 -10.89
CA SER A 216 -16.78 -29.34 -11.46
C SER A 216 -18.05 -28.73 -12.07
N VAL A 217 -18.50 -27.59 -11.54
CA VAL A 217 -19.61 -26.81 -12.10
C VAL A 217 -19.03 -25.55 -12.68
N ASN A 218 -19.24 -25.35 -13.98
CA ASN A 218 -18.79 -24.13 -14.64
C ASN A 218 -19.71 -22.97 -14.30
N ASP A 219 -19.15 -21.98 -13.62
CA ASP A 219 -19.80 -20.74 -13.27
C ASP A 219 -19.54 -19.64 -14.31
N THR A 220 -20.44 -18.67 -14.33
CA THR A 220 -20.24 -17.43 -15.08
C THR A 220 -20.63 -16.27 -14.19
N MET A 221 -19.63 -15.52 -13.76
CA MET A 221 -19.78 -14.38 -12.87
C MET A 221 -19.37 -13.09 -13.60
N ILE A 222 -20.18 -12.05 -13.44
CA ILE A 222 -19.83 -10.69 -13.87
C ILE A 222 -20.09 -9.73 -12.71
N LEU A 223 -19.03 -9.13 -12.19
CA LEU A 223 -19.09 -8.12 -11.16
C LEU A 223 -19.39 -6.75 -11.79
N SER A 224 -20.06 -5.88 -11.05
CA SER A 224 -20.50 -4.57 -11.57
C SER A 224 -20.35 -3.42 -10.59
N SER A 225 -19.81 -3.69 -9.40
CA SER A 225 -19.59 -2.68 -8.37
C SER A 225 -18.22 -2.04 -8.54
N THR A 226 -18.11 -0.75 -8.25
CA THR A 226 -16.82 -0.05 -8.16
C THR A 226 -16.17 -0.18 -6.78
N ASN A 227 -16.89 -0.72 -5.79
CA ASN A 227 -16.27 -1.12 -4.52
C ASN A 227 -15.37 -2.34 -4.78
N PRO A 228 -14.35 -2.58 -3.94
CA PRO A 228 -13.52 -3.75 -4.10
C PRO A 228 -14.35 -5.04 -4.05
N ASN A 229 -14.03 -6.02 -4.88
CA ASN A 229 -14.78 -7.27 -4.95
C ASN A 229 -13.89 -8.46 -4.61
N ILE A 230 -14.42 -9.46 -3.92
CA ILE A 230 -13.77 -10.73 -3.63
C ILE A 230 -14.60 -11.83 -4.30
N ALA A 231 -14.01 -12.54 -5.24
CA ALA A 231 -14.70 -13.56 -6.02
C ALA A 231 -13.90 -14.87 -6.05
N ASP A 232 -14.55 -16.01 -5.79
CA ASP A 232 -13.92 -17.33 -5.86
C ASP A 232 -14.81 -18.27 -6.68
N GLY A 233 -14.33 -18.75 -7.84
CA GLY A 233 -15.03 -19.68 -8.73
C GLY A 233 -15.19 -21.08 -8.15
N ARG A 234 -14.21 -21.50 -7.33
CA ARG A 234 -14.07 -22.84 -6.76
C ARG A 234 -13.74 -23.88 -7.82
N ALA A 235 -14.48 -24.99 -7.88
CA ALA A 235 -14.17 -26.10 -8.78
C ALA A 235 -15.09 -26.05 -10.00
N GLY A 236 -14.53 -25.95 -11.19
CA GLY A 236 -15.29 -25.62 -12.39
C GLY A 236 -14.38 -24.99 -13.43
N ALA A 237 -14.70 -25.15 -14.71
CA ALA A 237 -14.04 -24.32 -15.72
C ALA A 237 -14.85 -23.02 -15.86
N ASP A 238 -14.49 -22.02 -15.07
CA ASP A 238 -15.32 -20.86 -14.78
C ASP A 238 -14.99 -19.66 -15.67
N GLY A 239 -16.00 -18.82 -15.91
CA GLY A 239 -15.86 -17.53 -16.55
C GLY A 239 -16.06 -16.42 -15.53
N LEU A 240 -14.97 -15.83 -15.05
CA LEU A 240 -14.98 -14.82 -14.00
C LEU A 240 -14.59 -13.46 -14.56
N THR A 241 -15.51 -12.51 -14.50
CA THR A 241 -15.29 -11.13 -14.97
C THR A 241 -15.48 -10.15 -13.81
N GLY A 242 -14.43 -9.38 -13.54
CA GLY A 242 -14.38 -8.28 -12.60
C GLY A 242 -15.13 -7.04 -13.09
N SER A 243 -14.68 -5.87 -12.67
CA SER A 243 -15.45 -4.64 -12.68
C SER A 243 -14.64 -3.45 -13.20
N SER A 244 -14.81 -2.27 -12.61
CA SER A 244 -13.93 -1.12 -12.89
C SER A 244 -13.23 -0.62 -11.62
N GLY A 245 -13.43 -1.33 -10.52
CA GLY A 245 -12.74 -1.13 -9.24
C GLY A 245 -11.72 -2.24 -9.01
N VAL A 246 -11.12 -2.30 -7.82
CA VAL A 246 -10.14 -3.34 -7.48
C VAL A 246 -10.84 -4.69 -7.26
N ASP A 247 -10.48 -5.69 -8.04
CA ASP A 247 -11.04 -7.03 -7.99
C ASP A 247 -10.00 -8.04 -7.44
N TYR A 248 -10.44 -8.91 -6.53
CA TYR A 248 -9.68 -10.05 -6.02
C TYR A 248 -10.37 -11.32 -6.51
N ILE A 249 -9.83 -11.96 -7.57
CA ILE A 249 -10.51 -13.05 -8.27
C ILE A 249 -9.68 -14.33 -8.18
N PHE A 250 -10.26 -15.37 -7.59
CA PHE A 250 -9.77 -16.74 -7.60
C PHE A 250 -10.56 -17.55 -8.63
N GLY A 251 -9.87 -18.19 -9.57
CA GLY A 251 -10.44 -19.22 -10.44
C GLY A 251 -10.80 -20.44 -9.60
N GLY A 252 -9.78 -21.08 -9.04
CA GLY A 252 -9.90 -22.15 -8.07
C GLY A 252 -9.30 -23.44 -8.60
N GLY A 253 -10.10 -24.33 -9.17
CA GLY A 253 -9.60 -25.54 -9.80
C GLY A 253 -10.35 -25.88 -11.07
N ASP A 254 -9.69 -26.64 -11.95
CA ASP A 254 -9.99 -26.77 -13.38
C ASP A 254 -9.57 -25.51 -14.16
N ASN A 255 -9.92 -25.41 -15.43
CA ASN A 255 -9.36 -24.41 -16.34
C ASN A 255 -10.26 -23.18 -16.43
N ASP A 256 -9.82 -22.08 -15.83
CA ASP A 256 -10.62 -20.87 -15.69
C ASP A 256 -10.32 -19.81 -16.75
N THR A 257 -11.29 -18.93 -16.99
CA THR A 257 -11.10 -17.70 -17.76
C THR A 257 -11.40 -16.51 -16.88
N ILE A 258 -10.36 -15.73 -16.57
CA ILE A 258 -10.41 -14.61 -15.63
C ILE A 258 -10.17 -13.29 -16.38
N LYS A 259 -11.02 -12.29 -16.11
CA LYS A 259 -10.87 -10.92 -16.60
C LYS A 259 -10.98 -9.97 -15.41
N GLY A 260 -9.91 -9.23 -15.08
CA GLY A 260 -9.97 -8.16 -14.08
C GLY A 260 -10.89 -7.02 -14.53
N LEU A 261 -10.76 -6.64 -15.81
CA LEU A 261 -11.28 -5.39 -16.38
C LEU A 261 -10.56 -4.20 -15.75
N GLY A 262 -11.19 -3.05 -15.52
CA GLY A 262 -10.46 -1.89 -15.05
C GLY A 262 -10.20 -1.95 -13.56
N GLY A 263 -9.02 -1.57 -13.10
CA GLY A 263 -8.69 -1.69 -11.68
C GLY A 263 -7.19 -1.91 -11.52
N ALA A 264 -6.76 -2.15 -10.29
CA ALA A 264 -5.45 -2.72 -10.03
C ALA A 264 -5.74 -4.07 -9.38
N ASP A 265 -6.01 -5.07 -10.22
CA ASP A 265 -6.66 -6.29 -9.78
C ASP A 265 -5.67 -7.34 -9.32
N TRP A 266 -6.14 -8.25 -8.48
CA TRP A 266 -5.38 -9.37 -7.95
C TRP A 266 -6.05 -10.65 -8.42
N LEU A 267 -5.35 -11.38 -9.27
CA LEU A 267 -5.89 -12.52 -9.99
C LEU A 267 -5.12 -13.78 -9.62
N SER A 268 -5.82 -14.89 -9.42
CA SER A 268 -5.25 -16.20 -9.15
C SER A 268 -6.02 -17.23 -9.97
N GLY A 269 -5.34 -18.01 -10.81
CA GLY A 269 -5.97 -19.07 -11.60
C GLY A 269 -6.27 -20.28 -10.74
N GLY A 270 -5.31 -20.65 -9.89
CA GLY A 270 -5.37 -21.82 -9.04
C GLY A 270 -4.82 -23.05 -9.75
N ALA A 271 -5.61 -24.11 -9.80
CA ALA A 271 -5.19 -25.39 -10.33
C ALA A 271 -5.83 -25.68 -11.69
N GLY A 272 -5.11 -25.46 -12.77
CA GLY A 272 -5.60 -25.76 -14.11
C GLY A 272 -4.67 -25.22 -15.16
N ASP A 273 -5.18 -25.13 -16.38
CA ASP A 273 -4.61 -24.30 -17.42
C ASP A 273 -5.47 -23.04 -17.54
N ASP A 274 -5.07 -21.98 -16.85
CA ASP A 274 -5.91 -20.81 -16.66
C ASP A 274 -5.63 -19.71 -17.68
N HIS A 275 -6.67 -18.99 -18.08
CA HIS A 275 -6.63 -17.94 -19.09
C HIS A 275 -6.93 -16.58 -18.47
N PHE A 276 -5.90 -15.74 -18.36
CA PHE A 276 -6.02 -14.34 -17.92
C PHE A 276 -6.18 -13.43 -19.12
N ARG A 277 -7.38 -12.86 -19.30
CA ARG A 277 -7.79 -12.21 -20.54
C ARG A 277 -7.92 -10.70 -20.42
N PHE A 278 -7.24 -10.00 -21.32
CA PHE A 278 -7.19 -8.54 -21.44
C PHE A 278 -7.82 -8.11 -22.78
N GLU A 279 -8.86 -7.30 -22.72
CA GLU A 279 -9.69 -6.92 -23.86
C GLU A 279 -9.54 -5.45 -24.25
N GLY A 280 -9.11 -4.61 -23.31
CA GLY A 280 -8.93 -3.17 -23.47
C GLY A 280 -7.66 -2.65 -22.81
N LEU A 281 -7.23 -1.46 -23.22
CA LEU A 281 -6.11 -0.74 -22.60
C LEU A 281 -6.38 -0.40 -21.14
N SER A 282 -7.63 -0.08 -20.81
CA SER A 282 -8.04 0.25 -19.44
C SER A 282 -7.97 -0.93 -18.48
N ASP A 283 -7.81 -2.15 -19.00
CA ASP A 283 -7.88 -3.35 -18.20
C ASP A 283 -6.65 -3.52 -17.31
N SER A 284 -5.49 -2.95 -17.70
CA SER A 284 -4.31 -3.00 -16.83
C SER A 284 -3.31 -1.93 -17.25
N THR A 285 -3.39 -0.77 -16.61
CA THR A 285 -2.59 0.41 -16.97
C THR A 285 -1.34 0.53 -16.09
N HIS A 286 -0.34 1.32 -16.50
CA HIS A 286 0.82 1.58 -15.62
C HIS A 286 0.46 2.14 -14.22
N ALA A 287 -0.64 2.90 -14.11
CA ALA A 287 -1.05 3.50 -12.84
C ALA A 287 -1.93 2.56 -11.97
N ALA A 288 -2.51 1.54 -12.60
CA ALA A 288 -3.41 0.58 -12.00
C ALA A 288 -3.24 -0.70 -12.82
N PHE A 289 -2.17 -1.43 -12.53
CA PHE A 289 -1.83 -2.67 -13.21
C PHE A 289 -2.35 -3.84 -12.41
N ASP A 290 -2.70 -4.89 -13.11
CA ASP A 290 -3.11 -6.16 -12.56
C ASP A 290 -1.90 -6.98 -12.13
N THR A 291 -2.11 -7.76 -11.08
CA THR A 291 -1.15 -8.68 -10.50
C THR A 291 -1.72 -10.09 -10.53
N ILE A 292 -1.03 -10.99 -11.22
CA ILE A 292 -1.35 -12.42 -11.23
C ILE A 292 -0.43 -13.13 -10.22
N LEU A 293 -1.03 -13.83 -9.27
CA LEU A 293 -0.35 -14.33 -8.07
C LEU A 293 0.34 -15.69 -8.25
N ASP A 294 -0.18 -16.54 -9.12
CA ASP A 294 0.18 -17.95 -9.19
C ASP A 294 0.44 -18.46 -10.61
N PHE A 295 0.71 -17.54 -11.55
CA PHE A 295 0.91 -17.86 -12.96
C PHE A 295 1.95 -18.98 -13.16
N GLN A 296 1.50 -20.08 -13.77
CA GLN A 296 2.31 -21.24 -14.07
C GLN A 296 2.85 -21.13 -15.48
N HIS A 297 4.17 -21.01 -15.62
CA HIS A 297 4.83 -21.04 -16.92
C HIS A 297 4.91 -22.48 -17.49
N GLY A 298 4.67 -22.63 -18.80
CA GLY A 298 4.91 -23.87 -19.52
C GLY A 298 5.35 -23.71 -20.97
N THR A 299 5.67 -24.84 -21.60
CA THR A 299 6.17 -24.90 -22.98
C THR A 299 5.31 -25.79 -23.89
N GLY A 300 4.18 -26.28 -23.36
CA GLY A 300 3.25 -27.19 -24.01
C GLY A 300 2.02 -26.47 -24.58
N ALA A 301 0.96 -27.23 -24.87
CA ALA A 301 -0.37 -26.68 -25.13
C ALA A 301 -1.30 -26.79 -23.90
N SER A 302 -0.79 -27.36 -22.81
CA SER A 302 -1.50 -27.61 -21.56
C SER A 302 -0.49 -27.79 -20.42
N GLY A 303 -0.95 -27.83 -19.18
CA GLY A 303 -0.17 -27.90 -17.95
C GLY A 303 0.47 -26.57 -17.54
N HIS A 304 -0.12 -25.44 -17.93
CA HIS A 304 0.34 -24.08 -17.65
C HIS A 304 -0.72 -23.03 -18.03
N ASP A 305 -0.49 -21.81 -17.59
CA ASP A 305 -1.41 -20.69 -17.74
C ASP A 305 -1.09 -19.84 -18.97
N PHE A 306 -2.06 -19.00 -19.35
CA PHE A 306 -2.02 -18.19 -20.54
C PHE A 306 -2.41 -16.74 -20.25
N ILE A 307 -1.69 -15.81 -20.88
CA ILE A 307 -2.08 -14.41 -20.99
C ILE A 307 -2.69 -14.20 -22.36
N ASP A 308 -3.98 -13.89 -22.35
CA ASP A 308 -4.82 -13.76 -23.52
C ASP A 308 -5.08 -12.30 -23.84
N PHE A 309 -4.62 -11.84 -25.00
CA PHE A 309 -4.96 -10.53 -25.53
C PHE A 309 -6.05 -10.66 -26.58
N ALA A 310 -7.11 -9.85 -26.45
CA ALA A 310 -8.18 -9.84 -27.42
C ALA A 310 -7.72 -9.32 -28.78
N ASN A 311 -8.27 -9.91 -29.84
CA ASN A 311 -8.03 -9.49 -31.22
C ASN A 311 -8.21 -7.97 -31.49
N GLY A 312 -9.09 -7.31 -30.73
CA GLY A 312 -9.33 -5.87 -30.84
C GLY A 312 -8.13 -4.98 -30.51
N LEU A 313 -7.13 -5.50 -29.79
CA LEU A 313 -5.91 -4.77 -29.39
C LEU A 313 -4.88 -4.64 -30.52
N GLY A 314 -5.04 -5.40 -31.61
CA GLY A 314 -4.19 -5.30 -32.80
C GLY A 314 -2.73 -5.71 -32.58
N LEU A 315 -2.43 -6.49 -31.54
CA LEU A 315 -1.10 -7.03 -31.27
C LEU A 315 -0.74 -8.08 -32.34
N THR A 316 0.51 -8.11 -32.79
CA THR A 316 0.90 -8.94 -33.96
C THR A 316 2.15 -9.78 -33.75
N ALA A 317 2.96 -9.49 -32.73
CA ALA A 317 4.18 -10.21 -32.47
C ALA A 317 4.61 -10.09 -31.00
N THR A 318 5.45 -11.04 -30.58
CA THR A 318 6.28 -10.88 -29.38
C THR A 318 7.59 -10.16 -29.74
N GLY A 319 8.18 -9.45 -28.78
CA GLY A 319 9.38 -8.64 -28.96
C GLY A 319 10.22 -8.53 -27.70
N THR A 320 11.00 -7.45 -27.61
CA THR A 320 11.86 -7.17 -26.44
C THR A 320 11.71 -5.71 -26.04
N VAL A 321 11.72 -5.43 -24.73
CA VAL A 321 11.86 -4.07 -24.23
C VAL A 321 13.31 -3.61 -24.46
N SER A 322 13.49 -2.50 -25.19
CA SER A 322 14.81 -1.97 -25.53
C SER A 322 14.93 -0.52 -25.06
N ALA A 323 15.92 -0.26 -24.20
CA ALA A 323 16.13 1.06 -23.59
C ALA A 323 14.83 1.65 -22.98
N GLY A 324 14.05 0.81 -22.30
CA GLY A 324 12.78 1.18 -21.67
C GLY A 324 11.61 1.42 -22.63
N ASN A 325 11.73 1.08 -23.91
CA ASN A 325 10.66 1.25 -24.91
C ASN A 325 10.24 -0.08 -25.53
N LEU A 326 8.96 -0.16 -25.90
CA LEU A 326 8.35 -1.29 -26.60
C LEU A 326 7.79 -0.85 -27.95
N ALA A 327 8.01 -1.64 -29.00
CA ALA A 327 7.55 -1.32 -30.35
C ALA A 327 6.01 -1.39 -30.45
N ALA A 328 5.43 -0.64 -31.39
CA ALA A 328 3.99 -0.66 -31.69
C ALA A 328 3.48 -2.08 -31.97
N HIS A 329 2.29 -2.42 -31.47
CA HIS A 329 1.61 -3.70 -31.70
C HIS A 329 2.42 -4.94 -31.30
N THR A 330 3.25 -4.82 -30.25
CA THR A 330 4.07 -5.92 -29.74
C THR A 330 3.85 -6.17 -28.25
N VAL A 331 4.07 -7.43 -27.85
CA VAL A 331 4.13 -7.87 -26.45
C VAL A 331 5.56 -8.23 -26.08
N ALA A 332 6.03 -7.83 -24.91
CA ALA A 332 7.32 -8.25 -24.37
C ALA A 332 7.22 -8.41 -22.86
N TRP A 333 8.20 -9.10 -22.27
CA TRP A 333 8.29 -9.26 -20.82
C TRP A 333 9.72 -9.04 -20.34
N GLN A 334 9.86 -8.59 -19.09
CA GLN A 334 11.15 -8.38 -18.43
C GLN A 334 11.03 -8.71 -16.94
N SER A 335 12.12 -9.22 -16.35
CA SER A 335 12.16 -9.40 -14.90
C SER A 335 12.29 -8.05 -14.21
N ASP A 336 11.63 -7.91 -13.06
CA ASP A 336 11.76 -6.74 -12.16
C ASP A 336 13.03 -6.79 -11.29
N GLY A 337 13.79 -7.89 -11.33
CA GLY A 337 14.98 -8.11 -10.51
C GLY A 337 14.71 -8.63 -9.09
N SER A 338 13.44 -8.80 -8.71
CA SER A 338 13.00 -9.27 -7.38
C SER A 338 12.40 -10.67 -7.40
N GLY A 339 12.52 -11.39 -8.53
CA GLY A 339 11.96 -12.72 -8.72
C GLY A 339 10.58 -12.73 -9.39
N ASN A 340 10.13 -11.59 -9.91
CA ASN A 340 8.88 -11.46 -10.65
C ASN A 340 9.14 -11.14 -12.13
N MET A 341 8.09 -11.26 -12.93
CA MET A 341 8.08 -10.91 -14.35
C MET A 341 7.01 -9.85 -14.59
N ILE A 342 7.32 -8.87 -15.44
CA ILE A 342 6.36 -7.89 -15.92
C ILE A 342 6.14 -8.09 -17.40
N VAL A 343 4.88 -8.21 -17.82
CA VAL A 343 4.45 -8.31 -19.22
C VAL A 343 3.93 -6.96 -19.66
N TYR A 344 4.36 -6.51 -20.83
CA TYR A 344 3.95 -5.26 -21.45
C TYR A 344 3.36 -5.54 -22.83
N ALA A 345 2.24 -4.90 -23.14
CA ALA A 345 1.68 -4.89 -24.49
C ALA A 345 1.49 -3.45 -24.98
N ASN A 346 2.13 -3.10 -26.09
CA ASN A 346 1.95 -1.80 -26.73
C ASN A 346 0.86 -1.91 -27.80
N THR A 347 -0.29 -1.30 -27.51
CA THR A 347 -1.46 -1.28 -28.40
C THR A 347 -1.46 -0.07 -29.35
N GLY A 348 -0.51 0.85 -29.15
CA GLY A 348 -0.35 2.08 -29.93
C GLY A 348 0.30 1.89 -31.29
N SER A 349 0.31 2.97 -32.07
CA SER A 349 0.84 3.00 -33.45
C SER A 349 2.33 3.39 -33.56
N SER A 350 2.98 3.65 -32.43
CA SER A 350 4.42 3.98 -32.35
C SER A 350 5.08 3.27 -31.16
N ALA A 351 6.41 3.25 -31.12
CA ALA A 351 7.12 2.79 -29.94
C ALA A 351 6.84 3.71 -28.74
N GLU A 352 6.61 3.12 -27.56
CA GLU A 352 6.28 3.84 -26.33
C GLU A 352 7.11 3.34 -25.15
N SER A 353 7.30 4.23 -24.17
CA SER A 353 7.96 3.92 -22.90
C SER A 353 7.12 2.93 -22.11
N VAL A 354 7.70 1.82 -21.62
CA VAL A 354 6.95 0.85 -20.79
C VAL A 354 6.60 1.41 -19.40
N ALA A 355 7.29 2.46 -18.95
CA ALA A 355 7.07 3.07 -17.63
C ALA A 355 6.12 4.28 -17.66
N SER A 356 5.62 4.68 -18.83
CA SER A 356 4.80 5.91 -18.95
C SER A 356 4.02 6.05 -20.25
N GLY A 357 4.07 5.06 -21.15
CA GLY A 357 3.37 5.06 -22.41
C GLY A 357 1.86 5.03 -22.21
N ALA A 358 1.15 5.84 -22.99
CA ALA A 358 -0.29 5.98 -22.86
C ALA A 358 -1.05 4.77 -23.41
N HIS A 359 -0.43 3.95 -24.26
CA HIS A 359 -1.04 2.77 -24.89
C HIS A 359 -0.39 1.46 -24.46
N ILE A 360 0.24 1.47 -23.27
CA ILE A 360 0.88 0.30 -22.66
C ILE A 360 -0.10 -0.35 -21.68
N ILE A 361 -0.37 -1.62 -21.92
CA ILE A 361 -0.88 -2.55 -20.90
C ILE A 361 0.33 -3.08 -20.14
N GLU A 362 0.27 -3.10 -18.82
CA GLU A 362 1.31 -3.61 -17.93
C GLU A 362 0.72 -4.63 -16.96
N ILE A 363 1.28 -5.82 -16.85
CA ILE A 363 0.76 -6.93 -16.03
C ILE A 363 1.92 -7.50 -15.21
N HIS A 364 1.72 -7.66 -13.91
CA HIS A 364 2.74 -8.16 -12.99
C HIS A 364 2.48 -9.63 -12.65
N LEU A 365 3.47 -10.48 -12.80
CA LEU A 365 3.40 -11.91 -12.46
C LEU A 365 4.30 -12.19 -11.27
N MET A 366 3.69 -12.55 -10.14
CA MET A 366 4.40 -12.81 -8.89
C MET A 366 5.09 -14.17 -8.93
N GLY A 367 6.35 -14.20 -8.48
CA GLY A 367 7.14 -15.44 -8.38
C GLY A 367 7.53 -16.08 -9.73
N VAL A 368 7.17 -15.48 -10.86
CA VAL A 368 7.52 -15.97 -12.19
C VAL A 368 8.89 -15.43 -12.60
N THR A 369 9.83 -16.34 -12.84
CA THR A 369 11.21 -15.98 -13.27
C THR A 369 11.49 -16.29 -14.73
N THR A 370 10.60 -17.05 -15.38
CA THR A 370 10.71 -17.45 -16.78
C THR A 370 9.36 -17.36 -17.46
N LEU A 371 9.36 -16.85 -18.68
CA LEU A 371 8.19 -16.70 -19.52
C LEU A 371 8.61 -16.90 -20.97
N SER A 372 7.70 -17.41 -21.79
CA SER A 372 7.94 -17.74 -23.18
C SER A 372 6.76 -17.31 -24.06
N ALA A 373 6.95 -17.41 -25.38
CA ALA A 373 5.89 -17.06 -26.31
C ALA A 373 4.70 -18.05 -26.30
N SER A 374 4.83 -19.25 -25.73
CA SER A 374 3.68 -20.18 -25.60
C SER A 374 2.70 -19.75 -24.53
N ASP A 375 3.15 -18.98 -23.54
CA ASP A 375 2.30 -18.46 -22.46
C ASP A 375 1.48 -17.23 -22.93
N ILE A 376 1.68 -16.74 -24.16
CA ILE A 376 1.07 -15.50 -24.67
C ILE A 376 0.22 -15.76 -25.91
N ASN A 377 -1.08 -15.51 -25.80
CA ASN A 377 -2.02 -15.57 -26.92
C ASN A 377 -2.36 -14.16 -27.41
N LEU A 378 -1.94 -13.80 -28.62
CA LEU A 378 -2.16 -12.46 -29.18
C LEU A 378 -3.55 -12.24 -29.81
N HIS A 379 -4.31 -13.34 -30.00
CA HIS A 379 -5.52 -13.38 -30.82
C HIS A 379 -6.64 -14.21 -30.19
N ALA A 380 -6.80 -14.10 -28.88
CA ALA A 380 -7.77 -14.86 -28.11
C ALA A 380 -9.23 -14.41 -28.31
#